data_AF-A0A925V4C1-F1
#
_entry.id   AF-A0A925V4C1-F1
#
_cell.length_a   1.000
_cell.length_b   1.000
_cell.length_c   1.000
_cell.angle_alpha   90.00
_cell.angle_beta   90.00
_cell.angle_gamma   90.00
#
_symmetry.space_group_name_H-M   'P 1'
#
loop_
_entity.id
_entity.type
_entity.pdbx_description
1 polymer ?
#
loop_
_entity_poly.entity_id
_entity_poly.type
_entity_poly.pdbx_seq_one_letter_code
_entity_poly.pdbx_strand_id
1 'polypeptide(L)'
;MARAIWKGHISFGLVEIPVSLVKAEDPHELDLHMVDRRDNAPIGYERINKTTGEPVEWEDIVKAHEENGEIVMLSDDELANANVDTVHRIEILDFVDGADIHPAYYERPYWLEPARKQGAKAYVLLREVLQRTGKVGIASIVLRTRQHLCALTTMDDALAVVLLRFDDELRGVDKLDLPDDKGS
;
A
#
# COMPACT_ATOMS: atom_id res chain seq x y z
N MET A 1 -15.70 -13.65 5.66
CA MET A 1 -15.29 -12.93 4.44
C MET A 1 -14.31 -11.85 4.86
N ALA A 2 -13.14 -11.78 4.23
CA ALA A 2 -12.16 -10.75 4.55
C ALA A 2 -12.73 -9.36 4.24
N ARG A 3 -12.46 -8.38 5.11
CA ARG A 3 -13.04 -7.03 5.00
C ARG A 3 -12.26 -6.22 3.96
N ALA A 4 -12.97 -5.73 2.94
CA ALA A 4 -12.39 -4.77 2.00
C ALA A 4 -11.89 -3.52 2.73
N ILE A 5 -10.64 -3.14 2.44
CA ILE A 5 -10.00 -1.96 3.02
C ILE A 5 -10.13 -0.73 2.11
N TRP A 6 -10.43 -0.94 0.83
CA TRP A 6 -10.58 0.12 -0.17
C TRP A 6 -11.51 -0.36 -1.29
N LYS A 7 -12.21 0.58 -1.93
CA LYS A 7 -13.06 0.35 -3.09
C LYS A 7 -12.75 1.39 -4.15
N GLY A 8 -12.66 0.97 -5.40
CA GLY A 8 -12.34 1.88 -6.49
C GLY A 8 -12.42 1.18 -7.83
N HIS A 9 -11.65 1.68 -8.79
CA HIS A 9 -11.69 1.19 -10.17
C HIS A 9 -10.27 0.88 -10.66
N ILE A 10 -10.10 -0.25 -11.36
CA ILE A 10 -8.94 -0.42 -12.24
C ILE A 10 -9.22 0.39 -13.50
N SER A 11 -8.23 1.15 -13.97
CA SER A 11 -8.37 1.92 -15.18
C SER A 11 -7.18 1.83 -16.11
N PHE A 12 -7.47 1.81 -17.41
CA PHE A 12 -6.48 1.93 -18.47
C PHE A 12 -7.16 2.40 -19.74
N GLY A 13 -6.68 3.49 -20.32
CA GLY A 13 -7.34 4.15 -21.45
C GLY A 13 -8.79 4.52 -21.13
N LEU A 14 -9.74 3.86 -21.79
CA LEU A 14 -11.19 4.07 -21.63
C LEU A 14 -11.88 2.98 -20.81
N VAL A 15 -11.14 2.01 -20.29
CA VAL A 15 -11.70 0.89 -19.53
C VAL A 15 -11.70 1.24 -18.05
N GLU A 16 -12.83 1.02 -17.39
CA GLU A 16 -12.96 1.10 -15.93
C GLU A 16 -13.62 -0.15 -15.36
N ILE A 17 -12.98 -0.76 -14.36
CA ILE A 17 -13.44 -2.02 -13.75
C ILE A 17 -13.59 -1.80 -12.24
N PRO A 18 -14.82 -1.81 -11.70
CA PRO A 18 -15.05 -1.60 -10.27
C PRO A 18 -14.57 -2.80 -9.45
N VAL A 19 -13.69 -2.54 -8.49
CA VAL A 19 -13.05 -3.56 -7.64
C VAL A 19 -13.01 -3.14 -6.17
N SER A 20 -12.94 -4.12 -5.28
CA SER A 20 -12.64 -3.93 -3.87
C SER A 20 -11.28 -4.54 -3.57
N LEU A 21 -10.47 -3.84 -2.78
CA LEU A 21 -9.14 -4.27 -2.36
C LEU A 21 -9.22 -4.89 -0.97
N VAL A 22 -8.66 -6.08 -0.83
CA VAL A 22 -8.61 -6.86 0.40
C VAL A 22 -7.15 -7.19 0.69
N LYS A 23 -6.73 -7.12 1.95
CA LYS A 23 -5.37 -7.54 2.31
C LYS A 23 -5.18 -9.03 2.01
N ALA A 24 -4.05 -9.38 1.39
CA ALA A 24 -3.68 -10.78 1.18
C ALA A 24 -2.94 -11.38 2.39
N GLU A 25 -2.36 -10.52 3.24
CA GLU A 25 -1.78 -10.89 4.52
C GLU A 25 -2.86 -10.99 5.61
N ASP A 26 -2.80 -12.06 6.39
CA ASP A 26 -3.41 -12.12 7.72
C ASP A 26 -2.27 -12.17 8.73
N PRO A 27 -1.87 -11.02 9.32
CA PRO A 27 -0.77 -11.01 10.28
C PRO A 27 -1.19 -11.82 11.51
N HIS A 28 -0.62 -13.01 11.68
CA HIS A 28 -0.71 -13.80 12.91
C HIS A 28 0.19 -13.23 14.02
N GLU A 29 0.17 -11.90 14.21
CA GLU A 29 0.74 -11.32 15.41
C GLU A 29 -0.26 -11.51 16.55
N LEU A 30 0.23 -12.01 17.68
CA LEU A 30 -0.53 -12.02 18.93
C LEU A 30 -0.89 -10.56 19.24
N ASP A 31 -2.18 -10.26 19.39
CA ASP A 31 -2.62 -8.94 19.85
C ASP A 31 -2.22 -8.80 21.33
N LEU A 32 -1.04 -8.22 21.55
CA LEU A 32 -0.48 -8.00 22.87
C LEU A 32 -1.00 -6.66 23.39
N HIS A 33 -1.91 -6.73 24.37
CA HIS A 33 -2.29 -5.55 25.12
C HIS A 33 -1.32 -5.29 26.26
N MET A 34 -0.95 -4.03 26.45
CA MET A 34 -0.12 -3.65 27.58
C MET A 34 -0.96 -3.63 28.86
N VAL A 35 -0.48 -4.33 29.87
CA VAL A 35 -1.08 -4.37 31.21
C VAL A 35 -0.06 -3.95 32.25
N ASP A 36 -0.51 -3.28 33.31
CA ASP A 36 0.32 -3.02 34.47
C ASP A 36 0.65 -4.36 35.16
N ARG A 37 1.93 -4.68 35.27
CA ARG A 37 2.40 -5.96 35.83
C ARG A 37 1.96 -6.18 37.29
N ARG A 38 1.63 -5.12 38.02
CA ARG A 38 1.30 -5.18 39.45
C ARG A 38 -0.11 -5.71 39.69
N ASP A 39 -1.06 -5.38 38.81
CA ASP A 39 -2.49 -5.68 38.99
C ASP A 39 -3.18 -6.21 37.72
N ASN A 40 -2.45 -6.34 36.61
CA ASN A 40 -2.92 -6.72 35.27
C ASN A 40 -3.98 -5.76 34.69
N ALA A 41 -4.07 -4.53 35.20
CA ALA A 41 -4.98 -3.53 34.65
C ALA A 41 -4.49 -3.05 33.26
N PRO A 42 -5.41 -2.76 32.30
CA PRO A 42 -5.02 -2.24 30.99
C PRO A 42 -4.39 -0.85 31.11
N ILE A 43 -3.34 -0.60 30.33
CA ILE A 43 -2.67 0.71 30.29
C ILE A 43 -3.43 1.66 29.37
N GLY A 44 -3.79 2.84 29.89
CA GLY A 44 -4.30 3.96 29.11
C GLY A 44 -3.18 4.89 28.63
N TYR A 45 -3.45 5.62 27.55
CA TYR A 45 -2.54 6.64 27.01
C TYR A 45 -3.20 8.01 27.06
N GLU A 46 -2.44 9.01 27.51
CA GLU A 46 -2.81 10.42 27.44
C GLU A 46 -1.82 11.16 26.54
N ARG A 47 -2.31 12.05 25.69
CA ARG A 47 -1.46 12.90 24.85
C ARG A 47 -1.13 14.14 25.65
N ILE A 48 0.15 14.40 25.86
CA ILE A 48 0.62 15.56 26.61
C ILE A 48 1.55 16.42 25.77
N ASN A 49 1.52 17.73 26.01
CA ASN A 49 2.50 18.66 25.45
C ASN A 49 3.84 18.42 26.17
N LYS A 50 4.91 18.10 25.43
CA LYS A 50 6.21 17.76 26.03
C LYS A 50 6.88 18.92 26.78
N THR A 51 6.48 20.16 26.51
CA THR A 51 7.05 21.35 27.15
C THR A 51 6.27 21.72 28.41
N THR A 52 4.94 21.67 28.37
CA THR A 52 4.09 22.09 29.51
C THR A 52 3.70 20.92 30.42
N GLY A 53 3.72 19.69 29.91
CA GLY A 53 3.26 18.48 30.61
C GLY A 53 1.74 18.33 30.66
N GLU A 54 0.99 19.24 30.04
CA GLU A 54 -0.48 19.27 30.10
C GLU A 54 -1.09 18.38 29.02
N PRO A 55 -2.27 17.78 29.28
CA PRO A 55 -3.04 17.05 28.28
C PRO A 55 -3.37 17.94 27.07
N VAL A 56 -3.37 17.34 25.89
CA VAL A 56 -3.69 18.03 24.62
C VAL A 56 -4.93 17.40 24.02
N GLU A 57 -5.93 18.23 23.76
CA GLU A 57 -7.16 17.84 23.08
C GLU A 57 -6.88 17.52 21.61
N TRP A 58 -7.67 16.64 21.02
CA TRP A 58 -7.42 16.16 19.67
C TRP A 58 -7.42 17.28 18.62
N GLU A 59 -8.27 18.28 18.81
CA GLU A 59 -8.44 19.44 17.91
C GLU A 59 -7.18 20.33 17.86
N ASP A 60 -6.35 20.28 18.91
CA ASP A 60 -5.13 21.07 19.03
C ASP A 60 -3.88 20.32 18.49
N ILE A 61 -4.04 19.11 17.94
CA ILE A 61 -2.95 18.27 17.43
C ILE A 61 -2.86 18.39 15.91
N VAL A 62 -1.83 19.06 15.44
CA VAL A 62 -1.48 19.15 14.01
C VAL A 62 -0.27 18.29 13.69
N LYS A 63 -0.19 17.79 12.44
CA LYS A 63 1.01 17.12 11.93
C LYS A 63 1.95 18.17 11.36
N ALA A 64 3.24 18.06 11.65
CA ALA A 64 4.25 18.93 11.07
C ALA A 64 5.38 18.10 10.45
N HIS A 65 5.97 18.63 9.38
CA HIS A 65 7.17 18.09 8.75
C HIS A 65 8.30 19.12 8.89
N GLU A 66 9.49 18.67 9.25
CA GLU A 66 10.68 19.54 9.34
C GLU A 66 11.43 19.47 8.01
N GLU A 67 11.54 20.60 7.31
CA GLU A 67 12.28 20.72 6.06
C GLU A 67 13.26 21.89 6.18
N ASN A 68 14.56 21.63 5.98
CA ASN A 68 15.63 22.63 6.10
C ASN A 68 15.66 23.42 7.42
N GLY A 69 15.19 22.82 8.53
CA GLY A 69 15.14 23.46 9.85
C GLY A 69 13.91 24.35 10.08
N GLU A 70 12.98 24.40 9.14
CA GLU A 70 11.68 25.04 9.30
C GLU A 70 10.58 23.99 9.53
N ILE A 71 9.70 24.26 10.49
CA ILE A 71 8.57 23.40 10.82
C ILE A 71 7.39 23.81 9.94
N VAL A 72 7.05 22.97 8.95
CA VAL A 72 5.88 23.16 8.10
C VAL A 72 4.70 22.41 8.72
N MET A 73 3.67 23.16 9.12
CA MET A 73 2.42 22.58 9.62
C MET A 73 1.59 22.09 8.43
N LEU A 74 1.28 20.80 8.40
CA LEU A 74 0.38 20.21 7.42
C LEU A 74 -1.03 20.29 8.00
N SER A 75 -1.86 21.17 7.45
CA SER A 75 -3.28 21.19 7.78
C SER A 75 -3.97 19.96 7.16
N ASP A 76 -4.89 19.32 7.89
CA ASP A 76 -5.65 18.17 7.38
C ASP A 76 -6.45 18.54 6.10
N ASP A 77 -6.79 19.83 5.93
CA ASP A 77 -7.49 20.38 4.76
C ASP A 77 -6.61 20.47 3.50
N GLU A 78 -5.31 20.76 3.61
CA GLU A 78 -4.38 20.75 2.46
C GLU A 78 -4.10 19.32 1.98
N LEU A 79 -4.09 18.34 2.88
CA LEU A 79 -3.93 16.92 2.56
C LEU A 79 -5.16 16.35 1.82
N ALA A 80 -6.35 16.86 2.17
CA ALA A 80 -7.63 16.44 1.59
C ALA A 80 -7.90 17.05 0.21
N ASN A 81 -7.58 18.33 0.00
CA ASN A 81 -7.94 19.06 -1.22
C ASN A 81 -7.06 18.74 -2.44
N ALA A 82 -5.83 18.24 -2.26
CA ALA A 82 -4.94 17.91 -3.38
C ALA A 82 -5.29 16.60 -4.11
N ASN A 83 -6.16 15.76 -3.55
CA ASN A 83 -6.20 14.32 -3.89
C ASN A 83 -7.51 13.79 -4.50
N VAL A 84 -8.61 14.56 -4.49
CA VAL A 84 -9.99 14.01 -4.59
C VAL A 84 -10.27 13.16 -5.85
N ASP A 85 -9.67 13.49 -7.00
CA ASP A 85 -9.94 12.76 -8.25
C ASP A 85 -9.16 11.44 -8.39
N THR A 86 -8.04 11.26 -7.68
CA THR A 86 -7.13 10.09 -7.83
C THR A 86 -7.31 9.04 -6.72
N VAL A 87 -8.04 9.35 -5.62
CA VAL A 87 -8.09 8.52 -4.39
C VAL A 87 -8.65 7.10 -4.60
N HIS A 88 -9.43 6.87 -5.66
CA HIS A 88 -10.18 5.62 -5.84
C HIS A 88 -9.88 4.92 -7.17
N ARG A 89 -8.63 5.04 -7.66
CA ARG A 89 -8.20 4.41 -8.91
C ARG A 89 -6.91 3.61 -8.75
N ILE A 90 -6.87 2.46 -9.43
CA ILE A 90 -5.64 1.75 -9.79
C ILE A 90 -5.42 2.06 -11.27
N GLU A 91 -4.51 2.98 -11.56
CA GLU A 91 -4.24 3.44 -12.92
C GLU A 91 -3.09 2.63 -13.51
N ILE A 92 -3.39 1.77 -14.50
CA ILE A 92 -2.35 1.03 -15.22
C ILE A 92 -1.67 1.99 -16.20
N LEU A 93 -0.37 2.11 -16.05
CA LEU A 93 0.51 2.95 -16.84
C LEU A 93 1.06 2.18 -18.05
N ASP A 94 1.44 0.90 -17.85
CA ASP A 94 1.99 0.06 -18.91
C ASP A 94 1.82 -1.44 -18.60
N PHE A 95 2.01 -2.30 -19.59
CA PHE A 95 2.05 -3.76 -19.44
C PHE A 95 3.44 -4.31 -19.80
N VAL A 96 4.09 -4.96 -18.85
CA VAL A 96 5.43 -5.56 -19.01
C VAL A 96 5.37 -7.08 -18.87
N ASP A 97 6.44 -7.77 -19.26
CA ASP A 97 6.56 -9.19 -18.92
C ASP A 97 6.74 -9.36 -17.41
N GLY A 98 6.00 -10.28 -16.79
CA GLY A 98 6.16 -10.56 -15.37
C GLY A 98 7.57 -11.05 -15.03
N ALA A 99 8.25 -11.71 -15.98
CA ALA A 99 9.62 -12.16 -15.81
C ALA A 99 10.65 -11.01 -15.76
N ASP A 100 10.30 -9.83 -16.27
CA ASP A 100 11.18 -8.65 -16.26
C ASP A 100 11.21 -7.95 -14.89
N ILE A 101 10.25 -8.24 -14.02
CA ILE A 101 10.17 -7.64 -12.68
C ILE A 101 10.97 -8.51 -11.70
N HIS A 102 12.14 -8.01 -11.28
CA HIS A 102 12.97 -8.73 -10.31
C HIS A 102 12.20 -8.92 -8.98
N PRO A 103 12.23 -10.12 -8.36
CA PRO A 103 11.45 -10.42 -7.16
C PRO A 103 11.67 -9.45 -5.98
N ALA A 104 12.85 -8.85 -5.87
CA ALA A 104 13.19 -7.88 -4.83
C ALA A 104 12.28 -6.64 -4.83
N TYR A 105 11.68 -6.29 -5.97
CA TYR A 105 10.78 -5.13 -6.05
C TYR A 105 9.41 -5.41 -5.42
N TYR A 106 8.97 -6.66 -5.26
CA TYR A 106 7.65 -6.96 -4.69
C TYR A 106 7.62 -6.80 -3.17
N GLU A 107 6.74 -5.94 -2.65
CA GLU A 107 6.61 -5.64 -1.23
C GLU A 107 5.40 -6.33 -0.58
N ARG A 108 4.18 -5.85 -0.86
CA ARG A 108 2.96 -6.25 -0.15
C ARG A 108 1.84 -6.61 -1.12
N PRO A 109 1.28 -7.83 -1.04
CA PRO A 109 0.17 -8.24 -1.88
C PRO A 109 -1.20 -7.83 -1.31
N TYR A 110 -2.11 -7.52 -2.22
CA TYR A 110 -3.51 -7.27 -1.97
C TYR A 110 -4.36 -7.99 -3.02
N TRP A 111 -5.44 -8.63 -2.59
CA TRP A 111 -6.42 -9.24 -3.47
C TRP A 111 -7.40 -8.20 -4.01
N LEU A 112 -7.78 -8.35 -5.27
CA LEU A 112 -8.86 -7.60 -5.88
C LEU A 112 -10.05 -8.51 -6.12
N GLU A 113 -11.22 -8.11 -5.66
CA GLU A 113 -12.49 -8.76 -5.99
C GLU A 113 -13.41 -7.79 -6.76
N PRO A 114 -14.27 -8.28 -7.68
CA PRO A 114 -15.26 -7.42 -8.31
C PRO A 114 -16.17 -6.75 -7.27
N ALA A 115 -16.24 -5.41 -7.27
CA ALA A 115 -17.06 -4.70 -6.28
C ALA A 115 -18.58 -4.80 -6.57
N ARG A 116 -18.96 -5.02 -7.83
CA ARG A 116 -20.36 -5.10 -8.30
C ARG A 116 -20.49 -6.13 -9.42
N LYS A 117 -21.71 -6.63 -9.64
CA LYS A 117 -22.00 -7.54 -10.77
C LYS A 117 -21.71 -6.88 -12.13
N GLN A 118 -22.00 -5.59 -12.24
CA GLN A 118 -21.64 -4.77 -13.39
C GLN A 118 -20.13 -4.49 -13.30
N GLY A 119 -19.34 -5.18 -14.13
CA GLY A 119 -17.87 -5.16 -14.09
C GLY A 119 -17.23 -6.55 -14.00
N ALA A 120 -17.96 -7.56 -13.51
CA ALA A 120 -17.43 -8.91 -13.34
C ALA A 120 -16.89 -9.55 -14.64
N LYS A 121 -17.55 -9.31 -15.78
CA LYS A 121 -17.06 -9.81 -17.09
C LYS A 121 -15.73 -9.16 -17.50
N ALA A 122 -15.58 -7.85 -17.26
CA ALA A 122 -14.35 -7.13 -17.58
C ALA A 122 -13.21 -7.54 -16.64
N TYR A 123 -13.50 -7.73 -15.35
CA TYR A 123 -12.57 -8.28 -14.37
C TYR A 123 -12.05 -9.66 -14.82
N VAL A 124 -12.96 -10.58 -15.16
CA VAL A 124 -12.57 -11.93 -15.61
C VAL A 124 -11.75 -11.84 -16.89
N LEU A 125 -12.16 -11.02 -17.87
CA LEU A 125 -11.40 -10.85 -19.09
C LEU A 125 -9.97 -10.37 -18.82
N LEU A 126 -9.79 -9.34 -17.98
CA LEU A 126 -8.47 -8.84 -17.62
C LEU A 126 -7.63 -9.92 -16.92
N ARG A 127 -8.22 -10.63 -15.94
CA ARG A 127 -7.57 -11.75 -15.25
C ARG A 127 -7.08 -12.82 -16.22
N GLU A 128 -7.95 -13.31 -17.09
CA GLU A 128 -7.60 -14.35 -18.07
C GLU A 128 -6.54 -13.88 -19.06
N VAL A 129 -6.58 -12.62 -19.48
CA VAL A 129 -5.58 -12.06 -20.40
C VAL A 129 -4.20 -11.99 -19.72
N LEU A 130 -4.11 -11.44 -18.51
CA LEU A 130 -2.84 -11.37 -17.77
C LEU A 130 -2.27 -12.76 -17.51
N GLN A 131 -3.11 -13.69 -17.04
CA GLN A 131 -2.69 -15.08 -16.76
C GLN A 131 -2.19 -15.81 -18.02
N ARG A 132 -2.89 -15.66 -19.15
CA ARG A 132 -2.51 -16.31 -20.41
C ARG A 132 -1.27 -15.72 -21.07
N THR A 133 -1.05 -14.42 -20.88
CA THR A 133 0.04 -13.69 -21.55
C THR A 133 1.30 -13.60 -20.69
N GLY A 134 1.20 -13.89 -19.39
CA GLY A 134 2.30 -13.68 -18.43
C GLY A 134 2.60 -12.20 -18.20
N LYS A 135 1.71 -11.30 -18.63
CA LYS A 135 1.89 -9.86 -18.49
C LYS A 135 1.46 -9.36 -17.12
N VAL A 136 2.13 -8.29 -16.69
CA VAL A 136 1.85 -7.57 -15.46
C VAL A 136 1.60 -6.11 -15.81
N GLY A 137 0.54 -5.53 -15.26
CA GLY A 137 0.28 -4.10 -15.40
C GLY A 137 1.10 -3.32 -14.37
N ILE A 138 2.02 -2.45 -14.80
CA ILE A 138 2.62 -1.45 -13.93
C ILE A 138 1.60 -0.35 -13.70
N ALA A 139 1.26 -0.09 -12.44
CA ALA A 139 0.16 0.77 -12.09
C ALA A 139 0.49 1.68 -10.89
N SER A 140 -0.24 2.78 -10.77
CA SER A 140 -0.25 3.60 -9.56
C SER A 140 -1.54 3.37 -8.78
N ILE A 141 -1.45 3.39 -7.44
CA ILE A 141 -2.59 3.31 -6.54
C ILE A 141 -2.39 4.27 -5.37
N VAL A 142 -3.44 4.99 -4.98
CA VAL A 142 -3.44 5.78 -3.75
C VAL A 142 -4.02 4.95 -2.62
N LEU A 143 -3.19 4.65 -1.61
CA LEU A 143 -3.64 3.99 -0.37
C LEU A 143 -3.56 4.99 0.77
N ARG A 144 -4.71 5.22 1.42
CA ARG A 144 -4.90 6.25 2.46
C ARG A 144 -4.55 7.63 1.92
N THR A 145 -3.30 8.06 2.09
CA THR A 145 -2.80 9.40 1.74
C THR A 145 -1.51 9.35 0.92
N ARG A 146 -1.05 8.15 0.52
CA ARG A 146 0.19 7.98 -0.24
C ARG A 146 -0.10 7.27 -1.56
N GLN A 147 0.48 7.79 -2.63
CA GLN A 147 0.55 7.11 -3.91
C GLN A 147 1.66 6.06 -3.86
N HIS A 148 1.38 4.88 -4.39
CA HIS A 148 2.30 3.77 -4.50
C HIS A 148 2.41 3.32 -5.96
N LEU A 149 3.61 2.90 -6.35
CA LEU A 149 3.81 2.09 -7.55
C LEU A 149 3.42 0.64 -7.22
N CYS A 150 2.77 -0.05 -8.15
CA CYS A 150 2.31 -1.40 -7.92
C CYS A 150 2.27 -2.21 -9.21
N ALA A 151 2.31 -3.54 -9.05
CA ALA A 151 2.11 -4.52 -10.09
C ALA A 151 0.69 -5.09 -9.98
N LEU A 152 -0.12 -4.84 -10.99
CA LEU A 152 -1.39 -5.53 -11.21
C LEU A 152 -1.13 -6.86 -11.92
N THR A 153 -1.33 -7.95 -11.22
CA THR A 153 -1.05 -9.31 -11.71
C THR A 153 -2.19 -10.26 -11.34
N THR A 154 -2.03 -11.54 -11.67
CA THR A 154 -2.90 -12.63 -11.21
C THR A 154 -2.15 -13.49 -10.21
N MET A 155 -2.80 -13.87 -9.12
CA MET A 155 -2.37 -15.03 -8.34
C MET A 155 -3.58 -15.90 -8.09
N ASP A 156 -3.41 -17.20 -8.32
CA ASP A 156 -4.50 -18.17 -8.36
C ASP A 156 -5.65 -17.69 -9.26
N ASP A 157 -6.88 -17.67 -8.73
CA ASP A 157 -8.09 -17.27 -9.43
C ASP A 157 -8.43 -15.78 -9.24
N ALA A 158 -7.52 -14.95 -8.72
CA ALA A 158 -7.79 -13.54 -8.43
C ALA A 158 -6.81 -12.61 -9.16
N LEU A 159 -7.30 -11.42 -9.51
CA LEU A 159 -6.42 -10.27 -9.70
C LEU A 159 -5.83 -9.86 -8.36
N ALA A 160 -4.57 -9.45 -8.38
CA ALA A 160 -3.83 -8.98 -7.24
C ALA A 160 -3.09 -7.68 -7.59
N VAL A 161 -2.96 -6.82 -6.61
CA VAL A 161 -2.05 -5.68 -6.63
C VAL A 161 -0.94 -5.98 -5.65
N VAL A 162 0.30 -5.97 -6.13
CA VAL A 162 1.47 -6.08 -5.27
C VAL A 162 2.18 -4.74 -5.29
N LEU A 163 2.32 -4.10 -4.12
CA LEU A 163 3.09 -2.86 -4.02
C LEU A 163 4.53 -3.12 -4.44
N LEU A 164 5.09 -2.18 -5.19
CA LEU A 164 6.46 -2.23 -5.66
C LEU A 164 7.32 -1.25 -4.86
N ARG A 165 8.52 -1.71 -4.51
CA ARG A 165 9.60 -0.85 -4.02
C ARG A 165 10.19 -0.06 -5.17
N PHE A 166 10.66 1.14 -4.88
CA PHE A 166 11.55 1.86 -5.77
C PHE A 166 12.98 1.31 -5.67
N ASP A 167 13.78 1.56 -6.70
CA ASP A 167 15.16 1.07 -6.78
C ASP A 167 16.05 1.61 -5.65
N ASP A 168 15.83 2.85 -5.23
CA ASP A 168 16.54 3.50 -4.13
C ASP A 168 16.19 2.93 -2.75
N GLU A 169 15.08 2.19 -2.63
CA GLU A 169 14.72 1.45 -1.42
C GLU A 169 15.47 0.11 -1.31
N LEU A 170 16.09 -0.37 -2.40
CA LEU A 170 16.88 -1.59 -2.42
C LEU A 170 18.35 -1.30 -2.14
N ARG A 171 18.96 -2.13 -1.27
CA ARG A 171 20.42 -2.07 -1.08
C ARG A 171 21.08 -2.77 -2.27
N GLY A 172 21.97 -2.04 -2.93
CA GLY A 172 22.80 -2.57 -4.01
C GLY A 172 23.69 -3.74 -3.55
N VAL A 173 23.85 -4.70 -4.46
CA VAL A 173 24.67 -5.92 -4.26
C VAL A 173 26.15 -5.58 -4.08
N ASP A 174 26.59 -4.43 -4.59
CA ASP A 174 27.94 -3.86 -4.42
C ASP A 174 28.34 -3.63 -2.96
N LYS A 175 27.37 -3.56 -2.05
CA LYS A 175 27.59 -3.40 -0.60
C LYS A 175 27.76 -4.72 0.14
N LEU A 176 27.64 -5.84 -0.56
CA LEU A 176 27.78 -7.16 0.02
C LEU A 176 29.21 -7.66 -0.15
N ASP A 177 29.75 -8.27 0.90
CA ASP A 177 31.01 -9.01 0.85
C ASP A 177 30.73 -10.39 0.24
N LEU A 178 30.66 -10.44 -1.09
CA LEU A 178 30.41 -11.68 -1.83
C LEU A 178 31.73 -12.37 -2.14
N PRO A 179 31.80 -13.71 -2.01
CA PRO A 179 32.98 -14.45 -2.43
C PRO A 179 33.20 -14.26 -3.93
N ASP A 180 34.46 -14.06 -4.32
CA ASP A 180 34.84 -14.07 -5.73
C ASP A 180 34.48 -15.43 -6.36
N ASP A 181 34.23 -15.44 -7.69
CA ASP A 181 33.88 -16.62 -8.51
C ASP A 181 34.86 -17.82 -8.37
N LYS A 182 35.97 -17.62 -7.67
CA LYS A 182 36.90 -18.66 -7.22
C LYS A 182 36.71 -18.81 -5.72
N GLY A 183 35.78 -19.65 -5.30
CA GLY A 183 35.64 -20.03 -3.90
C GLY A 183 37.01 -20.43 -3.32
N SER A 184 37.56 -19.58 -2.46
CA SER A 184 38.79 -19.78 -1.71
C SER A 184 38.72 -18.94 -0.44
#